data_AF-A0A538QYT5-F1
#
_entry.id   AF-A0A538QYT5-F1
#
_cell.length_a   1.000
_cell.length_b   1.000
_cell.length_c   1.000
_cell.angle_alpha   90.00
_cell.angle_beta   90.00
_cell.angle_gamma   90.00
#
_symmetry.space_group_name_H-M   'P 1'
#
loop_
_entity.id
_entity.type
_entity.pdbx_description
1 polymer ?
#
loop_
_entity_poly.entity_id
_entity_poly.type
_entity_poly.pdbx_seq_one_letter_code
_entity_poly.pdbx_strand_id
1 'polypeptide(L)'
;MKSRHRSTQVRVSNEPHNSNFETGTALENLRAEMVEVEALARAAEAAADTLPAPTTDRQRLVFGRIQALTTKTSHQASASLDFANKQVAALAAHMEARRKAATG
;
A
#
# COMPACT_ATOMS: atom_id res chain seq x y z
N MET A 1 -57.79 -21.90 19.69
CA MET A 1 -57.21 -20.54 19.81
C MET A 1 -55.69 -20.68 19.88
N LYS A 2 -54.94 -20.11 18.93
CA LYS A 2 -53.47 -20.30 18.83
C LYS A 2 -52.75 -19.39 19.83
N SER A 3 -51.96 -20.00 20.72
CA SER A 3 -51.08 -19.28 21.64
C SER A 3 -49.99 -18.55 20.87
N ARG A 4 -49.98 -17.21 20.92
CA ARG A 4 -48.87 -16.37 20.45
C ARG A 4 -47.85 -16.25 21.57
N HIS A 5 -46.84 -17.10 21.58
CA HIS A 5 -45.66 -16.90 22.41
C HIS A 5 -44.75 -15.86 21.74
N ARG A 6 -44.73 -14.64 22.28
CA ARG A 6 -43.82 -13.57 21.88
C ARG A 6 -42.47 -13.84 22.53
N SER A 7 -41.50 -14.35 21.76
CA SER A 7 -40.11 -14.44 22.22
C SER A 7 -39.55 -13.03 22.42
N THR A 8 -39.12 -12.71 23.63
CA THR A 8 -38.45 -11.46 24.00
C THR A 8 -36.93 -11.58 23.93
N GLN A 9 -36.39 -12.62 23.31
CA GLN A 9 -34.95 -12.72 23.13
C GLN A 9 -34.54 -11.82 21.98
N VAL A 10 -33.97 -10.66 22.32
CA VAL A 10 -33.06 -9.92 21.45
C VAL A 10 -32.07 -10.96 20.92
N ARG A 11 -32.18 -11.30 19.64
CA ARG A 11 -31.15 -12.08 18.95
C ARG A 11 -29.92 -11.20 18.88
N VAL A 12 -29.08 -11.25 19.91
CA VAL A 12 -27.71 -10.79 19.80
C VAL A 12 -27.05 -11.75 18.82
N SER A 13 -26.81 -11.27 17.59
CA SER A 13 -26.09 -12.03 16.59
C SER A 13 -24.73 -12.40 17.18
N ASN A 14 -24.42 -13.70 17.22
CA ASN A 14 -23.11 -14.23 17.60
C ASN A 14 -22.10 -14.13 16.44
N GLU A 15 -22.40 -13.33 15.43
CA GLU A 15 -21.42 -12.98 14.42
C GLU A 15 -20.26 -12.27 15.12
N PRO A 16 -19.01 -12.77 14.96
CA PRO A 16 -17.85 -12.03 15.40
C PRO A 16 -17.87 -10.70 14.66
N HIS A 17 -18.24 -9.62 15.35
CA HIS A 17 -17.89 -8.28 14.91
C HIS A 17 -16.37 -8.17 15.03
N ASN A 18 -15.66 -8.69 14.02
CA ASN A 18 -14.25 -8.37 13.80
C ASN A 18 -14.18 -6.91 13.34
N SER A 19 -14.43 -5.99 14.27
CA SER A 19 -14.45 -4.55 14.06
C SER A 19 -13.15 -3.88 14.54
N ASN A 20 -12.02 -4.60 14.47
CA ASN A 20 -10.70 -4.03 14.76
C ASN A 20 -9.82 -3.95 13.50
N PHE A 21 -10.41 -4.05 12.30
CA PHE A 21 -9.69 -3.70 11.08
C PHE A 21 -9.63 -2.17 10.97
N GLU A 22 -8.67 -1.55 11.65
CA GLU A 22 -8.38 -0.14 11.50
C GLU A 22 -7.75 0.10 10.12
N THR A 23 -8.63 0.35 9.13
CA THR A 23 -8.24 0.52 7.73
C THR A 23 -7.25 1.68 7.55
N GLY A 24 -7.33 2.71 8.41
CA GLY A 24 -6.37 3.83 8.43
C GLY A 24 -4.96 3.36 8.80
N THR A 25 -4.82 2.69 9.93
CA THR A 25 -3.55 2.13 10.41
C THR A 25 -2.96 1.13 9.41
N ALA A 26 -3.78 0.28 8.78
CA ALA A 26 -3.32 -0.64 7.74
C ALA A 26 -2.78 0.09 6.49
N LEU A 27 -3.41 1.19 6.07
CA LEU A 27 -2.95 2.00 4.93
C LEU A 27 -1.69 2.81 5.24
N GLU A 28 -1.55 3.29 6.48
CA GLU A 28 -0.33 3.96 6.92
C GLU A 28 0.86 3.00 6.98
N ASN A 29 0.65 1.78 7.50
CA ASN A 29 1.67 0.72 7.49
C ASN A 29 2.05 0.34 6.05
N LEU A 30 1.07 0.16 5.17
CA LEU A 30 1.33 -0.10 3.74
C LEU A 30 2.14 1.03 3.10
N ARG A 31 1.83 2.29 3.42
CA ARG A 31 2.60 3.44 2.92
C ARG A 31 4.05 3.39 3.41
N ALA A 32 4.27 3.06 4.68
CA ALA A 32 5.62 2.94 5.24
C ALA A 32 6.42 1.85 4.52
N GLU A 33 5.84 0.67 4.30
CA GLU A 33 6.47 -0.40 3.52
C GLU A 33 6.80 0.04 2.09
N MET A 34 5.91 0.80 1.44
CA MET A 34 6.17 1.33 0.09
C MET A 34 7.30 2.35 0.04
N VAL A 35 7.51 3.14 1.10
CA VAL A 35 8.67 4.04 1.22
C VAL A 35 9.96 3.24 1.29
N GLU A 36 9.99 2.15 2.08
CA GLU A 36 11.16 1.28 2.17
C GLU A 36 11.49 0.61 0.83
N VAL A 37 10.46 0.14 0.11
CA VAL A 37 10.62 -0.46 -1.22
C VAL A 37 11.17 0.56 -2.22
N GLU A 38 10.68 1.81 -2.21
CA GLU A 38 11.22 2.88 -3.06
C GLU A 38 12.70 3.15 -2.73
N ALA A 39 13.02 3.31 -1.45
CA ALA A 39 14.39 3.58 -1.01
C ALA A 39 15.35 2.47 -1.44
N LEU A 40 14.95 1.21 -1.31
CA LEU A 40 15.73 0.06 -1.78
C LEU A 40 15.92 0.09 -3.30
N ALA A 41 14.86 0.38 -4.06
CA ALA A 41 14.94 0.42 -5.51
C ALA A 41 15.85 1.56 -6.01
N ARG A 42 15.82 2.72 -5.35
CA ARG A 42 16.73 3.86 -5.61
C ARG A 42 18.17 3.52 -5.26
N ALA A 43 18.40 2.85 -4.14
CA ALA A 43 19.73 2.39 -3.76
C ALA A 43 20.30 1.37 -4.77
N ALA A 44 19.45 0.48 -5.29
CA ALA A 44 19.85 -0.50 -6.30
C ALA A 44 20.19 0.17 -7.65
N GLU A 45 19.42 1.18 -8.07
CA GLU A 45 19.73 2.00 -9.24
C GLU A 45 21.07 2.73 -9.07
N ALA A 46 21.27 3.43 -7.95
CA ALA A 46 22.54 4.11 -7.67
C ALA A 46 23.73 3.14 -7.62
N ALA A 47 23.55 1.95 -7.03
CA ALA A 47 24.59 0.92 -7.03
C ALA A 47 24.90 0.42 -8.44
N ALA A 48 23.88 0.22 -9.28
CA ALA A 48 24.06 -0.18 -10.68
C ALA A 48 24.85 0.87 -11.49
N ASP A 49 24.65 2.16 -11.22
CA ASP A 49 25.40 3.25 -11.84
C ASP A 49 26.89 3.27 -11.44
N THR A 50 27.23 2.70 -10.28
CA THR A 50 28.62 2.60 -9.81
C THR A 50 29.34 1.33 -10.25
N LEU A 51 28.67 0.45 -11.00
CA LEU A 51 29.27 -0.79 -11.48
C LEU A 51 30.48 -0.49 -12.41
N PRO A 52 31.56 -1.29 -12.33
CA PRO A 52 32.73 -1.09 -13.16
C PRO A 52 32.40 -1.27 -14.64
N ALA A 53 33.13 -0.53 -15.49
CA ALA A 53 32.93 -0.58 -16.94
C ALA A 53 33.13 -2.03 -17.46
N PRO A 54 32.19 -2.56 -18.27
CA PRO A 54 32.30 -3.91 -18.79
C PRO A 54 33.44 -4.04 -19.79
N THR A 55 34.29 -5.07 -19.65
CA THR A 55 35.48 -5.27 -20.50
C THR A 55 35.25 -6.30 -21.62
N THR A 56 34.17 -7.06 -21.57
CA THR A 56 33.82 -8.09 -22.57
C THR A 56 32.41 -7.87 -23.13
N ASP A 57 32.12 -8.41 -24.33
CA ASP A 57 30.78 -8.36 -24.92
C ASP A 57 29.70 -8.97 -24.03
N ARG A 58 30.03 -10.11 -23.40
CA ARG A 58 29.12 -10.77 -22.46
C ARG A 58 28.82 -9.89 -21.25
N GLN A 59 29.83 -9.22 -20.69
CA GLN A 59 29.64 -8.29 -19.59
C GLN A 59 28.85 -7.05 -20.02
N ARG A 60 29.06 -6.51 -21.23
CA ARG A 60 28.27 -5.38 -21.76
C ARG A 60 26.78 -5.71 -21.79
N LEU A 61 26.43 -6.90 -22.26
CA LEU A 61 25.04 -7.36 -22.29
C LEU A 61 24.43 -7.49 -20.89
N VAL A 62 25.18 -8.06 -19.95
CA VAL A 62 24.72 -8.22 -18.56
C VAL A 62 24.58 -6.86 -17.87
N PHE A 63 25.58 -5.99 -18.03
CA PHE A 63 25.59 -4.63 -17.49
C PHE A 63 24.37 -3.83 -17.96
N GLY A 64 24.09 -3.80 -19.27
CA GLY A 64 22.92 -3.12 -19.81
C GLY A 64 21.59 -3.68 -19.30
N ARG A 65 21.50 -5.00 -19.08
CA ARG A 65 20.31 -5.63 -18.47
C ARG A 65 20.13 -5.22 -17.00
N ILE A 66 21.22 -5.17 -16.23
CA ILE A 66 21.17 -4.75 -14.82
C ILE A 66 20.75 -3.28 -14.71
N GLN A 67 21.36 -2.39 -15.51
CA GLN A 67 20.95 -0.98 -15.55
C GLN A 67 19.48 -0.83 -15.94
N ALA A 68 19.06 -1.46 -17.05
CA ALA A 68 17.68 -1.35 -17.50
C ALA A 68 16.67 -1.89 -16.47
N LEU A 69 17.00 -2.99 -15.78
CA LEU A 69 16.15 -3.57 -14.74
C LEU A 69 16.05 -2.65 -13.52
N THR A 70 17.19 -2.21 -12.98
CA THR A 70 17.23 -1.38 -11.77
C THR A 70 16.54 -0.02 -11.98
N THR A 71 16.78 0.66 -13.10
CA THR A 71 16.07 1.90 -13.45
C THR A 71 14.56 1.68 -13.58
N LYS A 72 14.12 0.63 -14.27
CA LYS A 72 12.68 0.33 -14.42
C LYS A 72 12.02 0.02 -13.08
N THR A 73 12.68 -0.78 -12.23
CA THR A 73 12.19 -1.11 -10.89
C THR A 73 12.11 0.14 -10.01
N SER A 74 13.13 1.00 -10.02
CA SER A 74 13.15 2.28 -9.32
C SER A 74 12.01 3.21 -9.74
N HIS A 75 11.79 3.34 -11.05
CA HIS A 75 10.68 4.12 -11.59
C HIS A 75 9.31 3.54 -11.17
N GLN A 76 9.14 2.21 -11.25
CA GLN A 76 7.89 1.57 -10.87
C GLN A 76 7.61 1.68 -9.37
N ALA A 77 8.64 1.55 -8.52
CA ALA A 77 8.51 1.74 -7.08
C ALA A 77 8.09 3.18 -6.74
N SER A 78 8.74 4.17 -7.37
CA SER A 78 8.38 5.59 -7.22
C SER A 78 6.93 5.87 -7.63
N ALA A 79 6.50 5.33 -8.78
CA ALA A 79 5.13 5.49 -9.26
C ALA A 79 4.10 4.82 -8.34
N SER A 80 4.44 3.64 -7.80
CA SER A 80 3.59 2.90 -6.85
C SER A 80 3.44 3.67 -5.54
N LEU A 81 4.52 4.25 -5.03
CA LEU A 81 4.47 5.07 -3.82
C LEU A 81 3.65 6.35 -4.02
N ASP A 82 3.81 7.04 -5.15
CA ASP A 82 3.00 8.22 -5.49
C ASP A 82 1.50 7.86 -5.56
N PHE A 83 1.18 6.73 -6.20
CA PHE A 83 -0.19 6.22 -6.24
C PHE A 83 -0.73 5.90 -4.83
N ALA A 84 0.05 5.23 -3.98
CA ALA A 84 -0.33 4.94 -2.60
C ALA A 84 -0.56 6.22 -1.79
N ASN A 85 0.31 7.22 -1.92
CA ASN A 85 0.16 8.53 -1.26
C ASN A 85 -1.15 9.22 -1.66
N LYS A 86 -1.52 9.17 -2.95
CA LYS A 86 -2.79 9.73 -3.45
C LYS A 86 -4.01 9.02 -2.86
N GLN A 87 -3.97 7.70 -2.72
CA GLN A 87 -5.06 6.93 -2.11
C GLN A 87 -5.23 7.25 -0.62
N VAL A 88 -4.12 7.36 0.14
CA VAL A 88 -4.16 7.74 1.56
C VAL A 88 -4.75 9.16 1.71
N ALA A 89 -4.31 10.11 0.89
CA ALA A 89 -4.83 11.47 0.90
C ALA A 89 -6.33 11.53 0.58
N ALA A 90 -6.80 10.77 -0.42
CA ALA A 90 -8.21 10.70 -0.78
C ALA A 90 -9.07 10.11 0.36
N LEU A 91 -8.57 9.07 1.04
CA LEU A 91 -9.27 8.50 2.19
C LEU A 91 -9.35 9.50 3.35
N ALA A 92 -8.25 10.18 3.68
CA ALA A 92 -8.22 11.19 4.72
C ALA A 92 -9.24 12.32 4.45
N ALA A 93 -9.30 12.80 3.21
CA ALA A 93 -10.27 13.81 2.80
C ALA A 93 -11.72 13.32 2.93
N HIS A 94 -12.00 12.08 2.53
CA HIS A 94 -13.33 11.46 2.67
C HIS A 94 -13.74 11.31 4.14
N MET A 95 -12.83 10.89 5.01
CA MET A 95 -13.10 10.79 6.45
C MET A 95 -13.37 12.16 7.09
N GLU A 96 -12.62 13.19 6.70
CA GLU A 96 -12.83 14.55 7.19
C GLU A 96 -14.18 15.12 6.74
N ALA A 97 -14.55 14.92 5.46
CA ALA A 97 -15.85 15.33 4.94
C ALA A 97 -17.01 14.66 5.69
N ARG A 98 -16.89 13.35 5.96
CA ARG A 98 -17.88 12.60 6.76
C ARG A 98 -17.99 13.12 8.19
N ARG A 99 -16.87 13.48 8.84
CA ARG A 99 -16.87 14.04 10.19
C ARG A 99 -17.60 15.39 10.24
N LYS A 100 -17.35 16.26 9.26
CA LYS A 100 -18.03 17.56 9.12
C LYS A 100 -19.54 17.38 8.91
N ALA A 101 -19.95 16.44 8.06
CA ALA A 101 -21.36 16.14 7.82
C ALA A 101 -22.11 15.54 9.03
N ALA A 102 -21.40 14.92 9.98
CA ALA A 102 -21.99 14.34 11.18
C ALA A 102 -22.10 15.32 12.37
N THR A 103 -21.50 16.51 12.25
CA THR A 103 -21.44 17.53 13.31
C THR A 103 -22.20 18.81 12.98
N GLY A 104 -22.77 18.93 11.78
CA GLY A 104 -23.68 20.00 11.35
C GLY A 104 -25.10 19.47 11.19
#